data_AF-A0A9D7WVB7-F1
#
_entry.id   AF-A0A9D7WVB7-F1
#
_cell.length_a   1.000
_cell.length_b   1.000
_cell.length_c   1.000
_cell.angle_alpha   90.00
_cell.angle_beta   90.00
_cell.angle_gamma   90.00
#
_symmetry.space_group_name_H-M   'P 1'
#
loop_
_entity.id
_entity.type
_entity.pdbx_description
1 polymer ?
#
loop_
_entity_poly.entity_id
_entity_poly.type
_entity_poly.pdbx_seq_one_letter_code
_entity_poly.pdbx_strand_id
1 'polypeptide(L)'
;MKQFKHIIVALFLACLFLWACSKKELPEPPGATYSKHGDTLSHRNGQVCLTCHIPGGTATISFVVAGSVFQSDKSTPSVNGTLSFWSDQGGTGMLYATLEVDGKGNFYTTSSILPAQGVYPQILGTSGDVKTMPIMTPNGNCNSCHGVTDPPIWVN
;
A
#
# COMPACT_ATOMS: atom_id res chain seq x y z
N MET A 1 11.68 -58.31 16.75
CA MET A 1 11.83 -57.43 15.57
C MET A 1 10.47 -57.02 14.98
N LYS A 2 9.68 -56.12 15.62
CA LYS A 2 8.38 -55.69 15.04
C LYS A 2 7.93 -54.25 15.36
N GLN A 3 8.69 -53.47 16.14
CA GLN A 3 8.25 -52.13 16.58
C GLN A 3 8.96 -50.95 15.87
N PHE A 4 9.95 -51.21 15.01
CA PHE A 4 10.78 -50.15 14.41
C PHE A 4 10.28 -49.64 13.04
N LYS A 5 9.25 -50.26 12.44
CA LYS A 5 8.79 -49.93 11.08
C LYS A 5 7.76 -48.81 11.01
N HIS A 6 7.11 -48.44 12.12
CA HIS A 6 6.01 -47.46 12.10
C HIS A 6 6.48 -46.03 12.38
N ILE A 7 7.69 -45.85 12.91
CA ILE A 7 8.24 -44.52 13.24
C ILE A 7 8.74 -43.79 11.97
N ILE A 8 9.17 -44.54 10.95
CA ILE A 8 9.73 -43.97 9.72
C ILE A 8 8.64 -43.39 8.79
N VAL A 9 7.40 -43.92 8.86
CA VAL A 9 6.29 -43.44 8.01
C VAL A 9 5.67 -42.15 8.57
N ALA A 10 5.72 -41.93 9.88
CA ALA A 10 5.18 -40.72 10.51
C ALA A 10 6.06 -39.47 10.30
N LEU A 11 7.36 -39.64 10.05
CA LEU A 11 8.28 -38.52 9.88
C LEU A 11 8.28 -37.95 8.44
N PHE A 12 7.80 -38.71 7.46
CA PHE A 12 7.81 -38.29 6.05
C PHE A 12 6.56 -37.49 5.65
N LEU A 13 5.47 -37.60 6.42
CA LEU A 13 4.21 -36.91 6.11
C LEU A 13 4.13 -35.48 6.70
N ALA A 14 4.99 -35.15 7.65
CA ALA A 14 5.03 -33.82 8.29
C ALA A 14 5.82 -32.77 7.48
N CYS A 15 6.58 -33.18 6.45
CA CYS A 15 7.42 -32.28 5.66
C CYS A 15 6.70 -31.62 4.47
N LEU A 16 5.47 -32.00 4.15
CA LEU A 16 4.75 -31.52 2.96
C LEU A 16 3.86 -30.29 3.17
N PHE A 17 3.82 -29.72 4.39
CA PHE A 17 3.02 -28.52 4.68
C PHE A 17 3.80 -27.20 4.73
N LEU A 18 5.10 -27.22 4.40
CA LEU A 18 5.92 -26.00 4.31
C LEU A 18 6.08 -25.50 2.86
N TRP A 19 5.04 -25.64 2.03
CA TRP A 19 4.93 -24.78 0.85
C TRP A 19 4.41 -23.41 1.30
N ALA A 20 5.27 -22.73 2.05
CA ALA A 20 5.11 -21.32 2.34
C ALA A 20 5.03 -20.59 1.00
N CYS A 21 3.88 -19.96 0.78
CA CYS A 21 3.66 -19.01 -0.30
C CYS A 21 4.76 -17.94 -0.20
N SER A 22 5.82 -18.09 -1.00
CA SER A 22 6.78 -17.01 -1.22
C SER A 22 6.03 -15.94 -1.99
N LYS A 23 5.53 -14.94 -1.26
CA LYS A 23 5.06 -13.70 -1.85
C LYS A 23 6.26 -13.17 -2.62
N LYS A 24 6.20 -13.25 -3.95
CA LYS A 24 7.25 -12.72 -4.80
C LYS A 24 7.11 -11.20 -4.72
N GLU A 25 7.79 -10.58 -3.77
CA GLU A 25 8.00 -9.14 -3.76
C GLU A 25 8.68 -8.81 -5.10
N LEU A 26 7.95 -8.08 -5.95
CA LEU A 26 8.50 -7.64 -7.22
C LEU A 26 9.68 -6.71 -6.89
N PRO A 27 10.87 -6.92 -7.47
CA PRO A 27 12.02 -6.08 -7.18
C PRO A 27 11.70 -4.63 -7.53
N GLU A 28 11.92 -3.73 -6.57
CA GLU A 28 11.79 -2.29 -6.78
C GLU A 28 12.70 -1.85 -7.94
N PRO A 29 12.22 -1.04 -8.90
CA PRO A 29 13.07 -0.53 -9.97
C PRO A 29 14.24 0.28 -9.38
N PRO A 30 15.49 0.12 -9.87
CA PRO A 30 16.61 0.93 -9.41
C PRO A 30 16.30 2.43 -9.55
N GLY A 31 16.39 3.18 -8.46
CA GLY A 31 16.11 4.62 -8.42
C GLY A 31 14.65 5.01 -8.18
N ALA A 32 13.75 4.05 -7.95
CA ALA A 32 12.42 4.35 -7.45
C ALA A 32 12.46 4.83 -6.00
N THR A 33 11.65 5.84 -5.68
CA THR A 33 11.48 6.36 -4.33
C THR A 33 10.10 6.00 -3.84
N TYR A 34 10.01 5.56 -2.59
CA TYR A 34 8.77 5.18 -1.91
C TYR A 34 8.72 5.88 -0.56
N SER A 35 7.52 6.25 -0.11
CA SER A 35 7.28 6.56 1.29
C SER A 35 7.56 5.33 2.16
N LYS A 36 8.06 5.57 3.38
CA LYS A 36 8.38 4.52 4.35
C LYS A 36 7.87 4.88 5.74
N HIS A 37 7.49 3.88 6.52
CA HIS A 37 7.09 4.06 7.91
C HIS A 37 8.15 4.83 8.70
N GLY A 38 7.69 5.76 9.53
CA GLY A 38 8.56 6.62 10.34
C GLY A 38 9.31 7.72 9.58
N ASP A 39 9.34 7.71 8.24
CA ASP A 39 10.02 8.78 7.49
C ASP A 39 9.29 10.12 7.67
N THR A 40 10.07 11.18 7.80
CA THR A 40 9.55 12.54 8.07
C THR A 40 9.91 13.53 6.96
N LEU A 41 10.36 13.06 5.80
CA LEU A 41 10.76 13.93 4.69
C LEU A 41 9.59 14.57 3.95
N SER A 42 8.42 13.92 3.93
CA SER A 42 7.24 14.48 3.27
C SER A 42 6.72 15.74 3.98
N HIS A 43 5.76 16.40 3.36
CA HIS A 43 5.24 17.68 3.81
C HIS A 43 3.84 17.91 3.26
N ARG A 44 3.16 18.95 3.76
CA ARG A 44 1.87 19.44 3.23
C ARG A 44 0.80 18.33 3.16
N ASN A 45 0.70 17.57 4.24
CA ASN A 45 -0.35 16.56 4.41
C ASN A 45 -1.74 17.17 4.12
N GLY A 46 -2.55 16.45 3.33
CA GLY A 46 -3.86 16.88 2.85
C GLY A 46 -3.85 17.68 1.54
N GLN A 47 -2.70 18.15 1.06
CA GLN A 47 -2.62 18.86 -0.22
C GLN A 47 -2.42 17.91 -1.41
N VAL A 48 -2.81 18.37 -2.60
CA VAL A 48 -2.63 17.63 -3.85
C VAL A 48 -1.13 17.59 -4.23
N CYS A 49 -0.43 16.51 -3.91
CA CYS A 49 1.03 16.42 -4.12
C CYS A 49 1.42 16.58 -5.59
N LEU A 50 0.61 16.02 -6.50
CA LEU A 50 0.83 16.08 -7.97
C LEU A 50 0.54 17.47 -8.56
N THR A 51 0.26 18.51 -7.75
CA THR A 51 0.32 19.90 -8.24
C THR A 51 1.77 20.35 -8.44
N CYS A 52 2.71 19.89 -7.61
CA CYS A 52 4.13 20.25 -7.71
C CYS A 52 5.00 19.08 -8.20
N HIS A 53 4.66 17.86 -7.80
CA HIS A 53 5.42 16.64 -8.09
C HIS A 53 4.99 15.97 -9.41
N ILE A 54 4.94 16.76 -10.49
CA ILE A 54 4.70 16.26 -11.86
C ILE A 54 5.96 16.40 -12.71
N PRO A 55 6.06 15.69 -13.86
CA PRO A 55 7.14 15.92 -14.81
C PRO A 55 7.20 17.39 -15.23
N GLY A 56 8.36 18.03 -15.05
CA GLY A 56 8.55 19.46 -15.32
C GLY A 56 7.92 20.40 -14.28
N GLY A 57 7.41 19.87 -13.17
CA GLY A 57 6.89 20.64 -12.05
C GLY A 57 7.98 21.32 -11.22
N THR A 58 7.56 22.00 -10.15
CA THR A 58 8.47 22.75 -9.27
C THR A 58 9.23 21.88 -8.27
N ALA A 59 8.82 20.61 -8.08
CA ALA A 59 9.51 19.67 -7.20
C ALA A 59 10.57 18.86 -7.96
N THR A 60 11.65 18.49 -7.26
CA THR A 60 12.78 17.75 -7.85
C THR A 60 12.42 16.32 -8.26
N ILE A 61 11.43 15.71 -7.62
CA ILE A 61 10.98 14.35 -7.90
C ILE A 61 9.52 14.37 -8.35
N SER A 62 9.18 13.61 -9.38
CA SER A 62 7.81 13.48 -9.87
C SER A 62 7.18 12.20 -9.31
N PHE A 63 6.01 12.31 -8.71
CA PHE A 63 5.28 11.18 -8.17
C PHE A 63 4.31 10.61 -9.20
N VAL A 64 4.15 9.28 -9.15
CA VAL A 64 3.12 8.55 -9.92
C VAL A 64 1.87 8.36 -9.07
N VAL A 65 2.06 8.02 -7.79
CA VAL A 65 1.00 7.92 -6.79
C VAL A 65 1.40 8.76 -5.59
N ALA A 66 0.47 9.55 -5.06
CA ALA A 66 0.66 10.21 -3.79
C ALA A 66 -0.67 10.55 -3.11
N GLY A 67 -0.63 10.60 -1.79
CA GLY A 67 -1.70 11.19 -1.00
C GLY A 67 -1.42 11.20 0.49
N SER A 68 -2.47 11.48 1.27
CA SER A 68 -2.44 11.64 2.71
C SER A 68 -3.53 10.83 3.40
N VAL A 69 -3.19 10.28 4.56
CA VAL A 69 -4.09 9.51 5.41
C VAL A 69 -4.23 10.20 6.77
N PHE A 70 -5.46 10.22 7.27
CA PHE A 70 -5.84 10.86 8.52
C PHE A 70 -6.41 9.86 9.51
N GLN A 71 -6.51 10.26 10.77
CA GLN A 71 -7.25 9.52 11.79
C GLN A 71 -8.75 9.69 11.56
N SER A 72 -9.58 9.01 12.34
CA SER A 72 -11.04 9.11 12.25
C SER A 72 -11.61 10.52 12.48
N ASP A 73 -10.83 11.43 13.09
CA ASP A 73 -11.16 12.87 13.18
C ASP A 73 -10.99 13.63 11.84
N LYS A 74 -10.40 12.98 10.83
CA LYS A 74 -10.16 13.49 9.47
C LYS A 74 -9.29 14.75 9.40
N SER A 75 -8.50 15.01 10.44
CA SER A 75 -7.64 16.20 10.53
C SER A 75 -6.26 15.91 11.10
N THR A 76 -6.15 14.95 12.01
CA THR A 76 -4.87 14.46 12.52
C THR A 76 -4.28 13.45 11.54
N PRO A 77 -3.01 13.58 11.10
CA PRO A 77 -2.39 12.57 10.25
C PRO A 77 -2.39 11.18 10.91
N SER A 78 -2.74 10.15 10.13
CA SER A 78 -2.58 8.76 10.52
C SER A 78 -1.29 8.25 9.90
N VAL A 79 -0.38 7.74 10.72
CA VAL A 79 0.98 7.38 10.34
C VAL A 79 1.15 5.87 10.34
N ASN A 80 2.14 5.38 9.60
CA ASN A 80 2.56 3.98 9.62
C ASN A 80 1.48 2.95 9.19
N GLY A 81 0.40 3.39 8.54
CA GLY A 81 -0.56 2.50 7.88
C GLY A 81 -0.03 1.97 6.53
N THR A 82 -0.64 0.93 5.98
CA THR A 82 -0.23 0.36 4.68
C THR A 82 -1.34 0.48 3.64
N LEU A 83 -1.04 1.14 2.52
CA LEU A 83 -1.88 1.12 1.32
C LEU A 83 -1.60 -0.13 0.49
N SER A 84 -2.65 -0.73 -0.07
CA SER A 84 -2.59 -1.85 -1.02
C SER A 84 -3.45 -1.54 -2.24
N PHE A 85 -2.97 -1.90 -3.43
CA PHE A 85 -3.66 -1.64 -4.70
C PHE A 85 -4.08 -2.97 -5.34
N TRP A 86 -5.38 -3.17 -5.45
CA TRP A 86 -5.97 -4.45 -5.87
C TRP A 86 -6.61 -4.37 -7.26
N SER A 87 -6.74 -5.51 -7.94
CA SER A 87 -7.48 -5.61 -9.21
C SER A 87 -8.99 -5.53 -9.03
N ASP A 88 -9.50 -5.94 -7.88
CA ASP A 88 -10.93 -6.03 -7.60
C ASP A 88 -11.30 -5.35 -6.27
N GLN A 89 -12.58 -4.99 -6.17
CA GLN A 89 -13.13 -4.31 -5.02
C GLN A 89 -12.96 -5.13 -3.72
N GLY A 90 -12.88 -4.43 -2.59
CA GLY A 90 -12.87 -5.08 -1.28
C GLY A 90 -11.51 -5.67 -0.88
N GLY A 91 -10.44 -5.37 -1.62
CA GLY A 91 -9.12 -5.95 -1.37
C GLY A 91 -9.02 -7.40 -1.85
N THR A 92 -9.64 -7.68 -3.00
CA THR A 92 -9.67 -9.02 -3.59
C THR A 92 -8.98 -9.03 -4.96
N GLY A 93 -8.80 -10.22 -5.53
CA GLY A 93 -8.10 -10.38 -6.80
C GLY A 93 -6.58 -10.30 -6.67
N MET A 94 -5.94 -9.74 -7.69
CA MET A 94 -4.48 -9.58 -7.74
C MET A 94 -4.04 -8.33 -6.97
N LEU A 95 -3.07 -8.49 -6.07
CA LEU A 95 -2.36 -7.38 -5.44
C LEU A 95 -1.28 -6.87 -6.41
N TYR A 96 -1.39 -5.61 -6.85
CA TYR A 96 -0.40 -4.99 -7.73
C TYR A 96 0.80 -4.45 -6.95
N ALA A 97 0.54 -3.74 -5.86
CA ALA A 97 1.57 -3.10 -5.05
C ALA A 97 1.05 -2.74 -3.66
N THR A 98 2.00 -2.47 -2.77
CA THR A 98 1.77 -1.86 -1.46
C THR A 98 2.59 -0.59 -1.32
N LEU A 99 2.09 0.39 -0.56
CA LEU A 99 2.83 1.59 -0.17
C LEU A 99 2.68 1.82 1.33
N GLU A 100 3.79 2.18 1.96
CA GLU A 100 3.79 2.55 3.37
C GLU A 100 3.36 4.00 3.54
N VAL A 101 2.50 4.27 4.51
CA VAL A 101 2.24 5.63 4.98
C VAL A 101 3.37 6.04 5.91
N ASP A 102 3.96 7.19 5.65
CA ASP A 102 5.12 7.69 6.37
C ASP A 102 4.77 8.30 7.74
N GLY A 103 5.81 8.75 8.46
CA GLY A 103 5.70 9.36 9.78
C GLY A 103 5.01 10.73 9.82
N LYS A 104 4.58 11.25 8.66
CA LYS A 104 3.77 12.47 8.54
C LYS A 104 2.39 12.20 7.92
N GLY A 105 2.02 10.94 7.76
CA GLY A 105 0.73 10.51 7.25
C GLY A 105 0.60 10.66 5.74
N ASN A 106 1.71 10.72 5.00
CA ASN A 106 1.70 10.75 3.54
C ASN A 106 2.17 9.41 2.96
N PHE A 107 1.71 9.11 1.76
CA PHE A 107 2.26 8.03 0.95
C PHE A 107 2.61 8.57 -0.44
N TYR A 108 3.67 8.04 -1.04
CA TYR A 108 4.06 8.40 -2.39
C TYR A 108 4.95 7.35 -3.03
N THR A 109 4.98 7.33 -4.36
CA THR A 109 6.02 6.63 -5.11
C THR A 109 6.32 7.29 -6.45
N THR A 110 7.56 7.15 -6.92
CA THR A 110 7.96 7.47 -8.30
C THR A 110 7.83 6.27 -9.24
N SER A 111 7.54 5.09 -8.70
CA SER A 111 7.44 3.85 -9.46
C SER A 111 6.08 3.70 -10.14
N SER A 112 6.09 3.15 -11.36
CA SER A 112 4.88 2.88 -12.13
C SER A 112 4.19 1.62 -11.61
N ILE A 113 3.44 1.77 -10.51
CA ILE A 113 2.75 0.65 -9.84
C ILE A 113 1.28 0.47 -10.26
N LEU A 114 0.71 1.44 -10.97
CA LEU A 114 -0.69 1.39 -11.39
C LEU A 114 -0.78 0.78 -12.80
N PRO A 115 -1.55 -0.31 -12.98
CA PRO A 115 -1.86 -0.83 -14.31
C PRO A 115 -2.83 0.10 -15.05
N ALA A 116 -2.85 0.00 -16.39
CA ALA A 116 -3.65 0.88 -17.25
C ALA A 116 -5.16 0.78 -17.01
N GLN A 117 -5.66 -0.39 -16.59
CA GLN A 117 -7.06 -0.61 -16.26
C GLN A 117 -7.51 0.08 -14.96
N GLY A 118 -6.58 0.54 -14.11
CA GLY A 118 -6.90 1.07 -12.79
C GLY A 118 -6.90 0.02 -11.68
N VAL A 119 -7.17 0.49 -10.45
CA VAL A 119 -7.04 -0.29 -9.21
C VAL A 119 -8.14 0.03 -8.21
N TYR A 120 -8.28 -0.83 -7.21
CA TYR A 120 -9.09 -0.61 -6.00
C TYR A 120 -8.16 -0.46 -4.79
N PRO A 121 -7.85 0.78 -4.36
CA PRO A 121 -7.04 1.00 -3.17
C PRO A 121 -7.72 0.48 -1.89
N GLN A 122 -6.90 -0.03 -0.98
CA GLN A 122 -7.27 -0.38 0.38
C GLN A 122 -6.21 0.18 1.33
N ILE A 123 -6.62 0.66 2.50
CA ILE A 123 -5.73 1.13 3.56
C ILE A 123 -5.98 0.31 4.83
N LEU A 124 -4.90 -0.19 5.41
CA LEU A 124 -4.84 -0.83 6.72
C LEU A 124 -4.21 0.14 7.72
N GLY A 125 -4.98 0.55 8.72
CA GLY A 125 -4.50 1.35 9.85
C GLY A 125 -3.68 0.53 10.84
N THR A 126 -2.93 1.22 11.69
CA THR A 126 -2.11 0.57 12.73
C THR A 126 -2.95 -0.10 13.81
N SER A 127 -4.19 0.33 14.00
CA SER A 127 -5.16 -0.31 14.89
C SER A 127 -5.78 -1.59 14.31
N GLY A 128 -5.49 -1.90 13.04
CA GLY A 128 -6.03 -3.06 12.32
C GLY A 128 -7.33 -2.78 11.56
N ASP A 129 -7.84 -1.55 11.59
CA ASP A 129 -9.00 -1.18 10.79
C ASP A 129 -8.64 -1.08 9.31
N VAL A 130 -9.59 -1.47 8.47
CA VAL A 130 -9.42 -1.52 7.02
C VAL A 130 -10.47 -0.66 6.36
N LYS A 131 -10.05 0.15 5.39
CA LYS A 131 -10.97 0.81 4.46
C LYS A 131 -10.62 0.50 3.03
N THR A 132 -11.65 0.31 2.22
CA THR A 132 -11.55 -0.04 0.81
C THR A 132 -12.22 1.02 -0.03
N MET A 133 -11.60 1.37 -1.15
CA MET A 133 -12.23 2.21 -2.15
C MET A 133 -13.31 1.40 -2.89
N PRO A 134 -14.57 1.86 -2.93
CA PRO A 134 -15.65 1.12 -3.59
C PRO A 134 -15.63 1.26 -5.11
N ILE A 135 -14.93 2.29 -5.62
CA ILE A 135 -14.83 2.59 -7.04
C ILE A 135 -13.39 2.37 -7.52
N MET A 136 -13.28 1.91 -8.77
CA MET A 136 -11.99 1.78 -9.43
C MET A 136 -11.38 3.16 -9.68
N THR A 137 -10.08 3.28 -9.48
CA THR A 137 -9.33 4.52 -9.69
C THR A 137 -8.21 4.31 -10.72
N PRO A 138 -8.19 5.10 -11.81
CA PRO A 138 -7.20 4.95 -12.88
C PRO A 138 -5.94 5.81 -12.68
N ASN A 139 -5.86 6.66 -11.66
CA ASN A 139 -4.73 7.57 -11.46
C ASN A 139 -4.27 7.64 -9.99
N GLY A 140 -3.03 8.04 -9.76
CA GLY A 140 -2.43 8.08 -8.43
C GLY A 140 -2.60 9.40 -7.66
N ASN A 141 -3.49 10.30 -8.09
CA ASN A 141 -3.62 11.63 -7.49
C ASN A 141 -4.66 11.66 -6.36
N CYS A 142 -4.42 10.95 -5.26
CA CYS A 142 -5.49 10.62 -4.30
C CYS A 142 -6.13 11.86 -3.64
N ASN A 143 -5.34 12.88 -3.29
CA ASN A 143 -5.87 14.11 -2.68
C ASN A 143 -6.60 15.04 -3.65
N SER A 144 -6.64 14.78 -4.96
CA SER A 144 -7.49 15.57 -5.87
C SER A 144 -8.98 15.33 -5.63
N CYS A 145 -9.34 14.19 -5.05
CA CYS A 145 -10.71 13.86 -4.65
C CYS A 145 -10.85 13.87 -3.11
N HIS A 146 -9.95 13.19 -2.41
CA HIS A 146 -10.01 13.04 -0.96
C HIS A 146 -9.54 14.32 -0.23
N GLY A 147 -10.47 14.95 0.48
CA GLY A 147 -10.32 16.28 1.08
C GLY A 147 -10.89 17.41 0.21
N VAL A 148 -11.48 17.09 -0.94
CA VAL A 148 -12.08 18.06 -1.89
C VAL A 148 -13.54 17.72 -2.16
N THR A 149 -13.79 16.63 -2.87
CA THR A 149 -15.13 16.13 -3.20
C THR A 149 -15.55 14.98 -2.30
N ASP A 150 -14.58 14.22 -1.81
CA ASP A 150 -14.76 13.09 -0.91
C ASP A 150 -14.11 13.37 0.44
N PRO A 151 -14.54 12.70 1.53
CA PRO A 151 -13.84 12.77 2.80
C PRO A 151 -12.35 12.42 2.64
N PRO A 152 -11.45 12.99 3.47
CA PRO A 152 -10.05 12.56 3.52
C PRO A 152 -9.94 11.04 3.66
N ILE A 153 -8.87 10.43 3.15
CA ILE A 153 -8.61 9.01 3.42
C ILE A 153 -8.34 8.90 4.92
N TRP A 154 -9.02 8.00 5.64
CA TRP A 154 -8.84 7.89 7.08
C TRP A 154 -8.89 6.45 7.61
N VAL A 155 -8.07 6.16 8.62
CA VAL A 155 -8.00 4.91 9.40
C VAL A 155 -7.40 5.20 10.78
N ASN A 156 -7.56 4.31 11.76
CA ASN A 156 -7.05 4.47 13.13
C ASN A 156 -5.80 3.63 13.44
#